data_AF-A0AAV9DX64-F1
#
_entry.id   AF-A0AAV9DX64-F1
#
_cell.length_a   1.000
_cell.length_b   1.000
_cell.length_c   1.000
_cell.angle_alpha   90.00
_cell.angle_beta   90.00
_cell.angle_gamma   90.00
#
_symmetry.space_group_name_H-M   'P 1'
#
loop_
_entity.id
_entity.type
_entity.pdbx_description
1 polymer ?
#
loop_
_entity_poly.entity_id
_entity_poly.type
_entity_poly.pdbx_seq_one_letter_code
_entity_poly.pdbx_strand_id
1 'polypeptide(L)'
;MDRLLALLLHQGVLDEQFLELRQLQDESSPNFVSEVVCIYLRESDKHLRSLRTLLSDAETTDYKKIGVHLNQFMGSSSSIGAKRVRNVCLVFRTASEQSNRAGWSSRRCWPVQ
;
A
#
# COMPACT_ATOMS: atom_id res chain seq x y z
N MET A 1 -18.02 -7.51 15.98
CA MET A 1 -17.28 -7.29 14.72
C MET A 1 -17.66 -5.96 14.08
N ASP A 2 -18.95 -5.61 14.00
CA ASP A 2 -19.40 -4.46 13.19
C ASP A 2 -18.97 -3.09 13.72
N ARG A 3 -18.80 -2.92 15.04
CA ARG A 3 -18.29 -1.66 15.61
C ARG A 3 -16.86 -1.35 15.18
N LEU A 4 -15.99 -2.37 15.11
CA LEU A 4 -14.61 -2.19 14.65
C LEU A 4 -14.58 -1.82 13.17
N LEU A 5 -15.37 -2.52 12.35
CA LEU A 5 -15.46 -2.24 10.93
C LEU A 5 -15.97 -0.81 10.66
N ALA A 6 -17.03 -0.39 11.35
CA ALA A 6 -17.55 0.97 11.24
C ALA A 6 -16.48 2.03 11.58
N LEU A 7 -15.69 1.80 12.63
CA LEU A 7 -14.58 2.69 13.00
C LEU A 7 -13.49 2.74 11.91
N LEU A 8 -13.10 1.59 11.36
CA LEU A 8 -12.04 1.52 10.34
C LEU A 8 -12.47 2.18 9.02
N LEU A 9 -13.74 2.06 8.64
CA LEU A 9 -14.31 2.76 7.48
C LEU A 9 -14.38 4.26 7.74
N HIS A 10 -14.88 4.68 8.91
CA HIS A 10 -14.99 6.10 9.27
C HIS A 10 -13.63 6.80 9.33
N GLN A 11 -12.60 6.11 9.85
CA GLN A 11 -11.22 6.62 9.90
C GLN A 11 -10.49 6.54 8.54
N GLY A 12 -11.14 5.99 7.49
CA GLY A 12 -10.55 5.83 6.17
C GLY A 12 -9.39 4.83 6.12
N VAL A 13 -9.32 3.92 7.09
CA VAL A 13 -8.39 2.78 7.06
C VAL A 13 -8.82 1.80 5.98
N LEU A 14 -10.12 1.48 5.97
CA LEU A 14 -10.79 0.66 4.97
C LEU A 14 -11.72 1.52 4.10
N ASP A 15 -12.11 1.01 2.94
CA ASP A 15 -13.16 1.57 2.10
C ASP A 15 -14.22 0.52 1.68
N GLU A 16 -15.14 0.94 0.81
CA GLU A 16 -16.27 0.15 0.34
C GLU A 16 -15.84 -1.17 -0.33
N GLN A 17 -14.64 -1.24 -0.90
CA GLN A 17 -14.13 -2.48 -1.50
C GLN A 17 -14.01 -3.62 -0.46
N PHE A 18 -13.72 -3.29 0.80
CA PHE A 18 -13.70 -4.29 1.87
C PHE A 18 -15.11 -4.82 2.17
N LEU A 19 -16.15 -4.00 1.98
CA LEU A 19 -17.54 -4.44 2.13
C LEU A 19 -17.94 -5.41 1.01
N GLU A 20 -17.53 -5.12 -0.22
CA GLU A 20 -17.72 -6.02 -1.36
C GLU A 20 -17.00 -7.35 -1.13
N LEU A 21 -15.75 -7.32 -0.65
CA LEU A 21 -14.99 -8.53 -0.31
C LEU A 21 -15.70 -9.38 0.75
N ARG A 22 -16.31 -8.74 1.76
CA ARG A 22 -17.09 -9.44 2.79
C ARG A 22 -18.32 -10.15 2.22
N GLN A 23 -18.94 -9.63 1.17
CA GLN A 23 -20.12 -10.25 0.55
C GLN A 23 -19.79 -11.55 -0.18
N LEU A 24 -18.51 -11.80 -0.49
CA LEU A 24 -18.06 -13.04 -1.12
C LEU A 24 -17.93 -14.21 -0.13
N GLN A 25 -18.02 -13.95 1.18
CA GLN A 25 -17.96 -14.99 2.19
C GLN A 25 -19.35 -15.56 2.45
N ASP A 26 -19.47 -16.89 2.40
CA ASP A 26 -20.70 -17.63 2.64
C ASP A 26 -20.48 -18.88 3.51
N GLU A 27 -21.52 -19.69 3.68
CA GLU A 27 -21.47 -20.93 4.47
C GLU A 27 -20.51 -21.99 3.89
N SER A 28 -20.25 -21.95 2.58
CA SER A 28 -19.30 -22.85 1.92
C SER A 28 -17.84 -22.43 2.11
N SER A 29 -17.62 -21.15 2.44
CA SER A 29 -16.31 -20.50 2.52
C SER A 29 -16.15 -19.61 3.76
N PRO A 30 -16.41 -20.09 4.99
CA PRO A 30 -16.59 -19.26 6.19
C PRO A 30 -15.35 -18.46 6.61
N ASN A 31 -14.17 -18.79 6.08
CA ASN A 31 -12.90 -18.15 6.40
C ASN A 31 -12.37 -17.25 5.28
N PHE A 32 -13.11 -17.09 4.17
CA PHE A 32 -12.65 -16.41 2.96
C PHE A 32 -12.01 -15.05 3.24
N VAL A 33 -12.70 -14.18 4.00
CA VAL A 33 -12.18 -12.83 4.30
C VAL A 33 -10.87 -12.90 5.09
N SER A 34 -10.79 -13.80 6.07
CA SER A 34 -9.59 -13.96 6.89
C SER A 34 -8.41 -14.49 6.09
N GLU A 35 -8.65 -15.42 5.16
CA GLU A 35 -7.62 -15.99 4.28
C GLU A 35 -7.10 -14.93 3.31
N VAL A 36 -7.99 -14.15 2.69
CA VAL A 36 -7.61 -13.05 1.79
C VAL A 36 -6.80 -11.98 2.54
N VAL A 37 -7.21 -11.59 3.75
CA VAL A 37 -6.45 -10.66 4.59
C VAL A 37 -5.07 -11.22 4.94
N CYS A 38 -4.98 -12.50 5.32
CA CYS A 38 -3.69 -13.15 5.61
C CYS A 38 -2.76 -13.19 4.39
N ILE A 39 -3.30 -13.47 3.20
CA ILE A 39 -2.54 -13.43 1.94
C ILE A 39 -2.04 -12.01 1.69
N TYR A 40 -2.92 -11.00 1.81
CA TYR A 40 -2.54 -9.60 1.64
C TYR A 40 -1.42 -9.18 2.60
N LEU A 41 -1.49 -9.54 3.88
CA LEU A 41 -0.46 -9.20 4.86
C LEU A 41 0.90 -9.84 4.52
N ARG A 42 0.89 -11.10 4.07
CA ARG A 42 2.11 -11.80 3.63
C ARG A 42 2.73 -11.17 2.38
N GLU A 43 1.94 -10.83 1.38
CA GLU A 43 2.45 -10.18 0.17
C GLU A 43 2.91 -8.74 0.45
N SER A 44 2.23 -8.04 1.38
CA SER A 44 2.63 -6.71 1.85
C SER A 44 4.03 -6.70 2.46
N ASP A 45 4.37 -7.69 3.30
CA ASP A 45 5.71 -7.84 3.88
C ASP A 45 6.79 -7.98 2.79
N LYS A 46 6.52 -8.74 1.72
CA LYS A 46 7.44 -8.86 0.57
C LYS A 46 7.65 -7.52 -0.13
N HIS A 47 6.58 -6.79 -0.42
CA HIS A 47 6.66 -5.47 -1.04
C HIS A 47 7.48 -4.49 -0.17
N LEU A 48 7.21 -4.46 1.14
CA LEU A 48 7.92 -3.59 2.08
C LEU A 48 9.42 -3.94 2.16
N ARG A 49 9.78 -5.23 2.17
CA ARG A 49 11.18 -5.67 2.14
C ARG A 49 11.88 -5.26 0.85
N SER A 50 11.25 -5.46 -0.30
CA SER A 50 11.81 -5.05 -1.59
C SER A 50 12.01 -3.52 -1.67
N LEU A 51 11.00 -2.75 -1.24
CA LEU A 51 11.11 -1.29 -1.18
C LEU A 51 12.22 -0.84 -0.25
N ARG A 52 12.33 -1.43 0.95
CA ARG A 52 13.43 -1.14 1.88
C ARG A 52 14.78 -1.40 1.24
N THR A 53 14.96 -2.55 0.59
CA THR A 53 16.22 -2.90 -0.08
C THR A 53 16.58 -1.91 -1.20
N LEU A 54 15.59 -1.47 -1.99
CA LEU A 54 15.81 -0.50 -3.07
C LEU A 54 16.15 0.90 -2.56
N LEU A 55 15.72 1.24 -1.34
CA LEU A 55 15.96 2.53 -0.69
C LEU A 55 17.20 2.53 0.23
N SER A 56 17.84 1.36 0.43
CA SER A 56 18.98 1.23 1.36
C SER A 56 20.19 2.07 0.95
N ASP A 57 20.37 2.28 -0.36
CA ASP A 57 21.45 3.09 -0.90
C ASP A 57 20.88 4.14 -1.85
N ALA A 58 21.01 5.38 -1.41
CA ALA A 58 20.48 6.54 -2.07
C ALA A 58 21.16 6.76 -3.45
N GLU A 59 22.47 6.47 -3.57
CA GLU A 59 23.24 6.70 -4.81
C GLU A 59 22.91 5.70 -5.92
N THR A 60 22.47 4.50 -5.55
CA THR A 60 22.16 3.40 -6.49
C THR A 60 20.66 3.09 -6.57
N THR A 61 19.81 3.94 -6.00
CA THR A 61 18.36 3.74 -5.94
C THR A 61 17.75 3.68 -7.35
N ASP A 62 17.16 2.53 -7.69
CA ASP A 62 16.39 2.34 -8.93
C ASP A 62 14.92 2.73 -8.73
N TYR A 63 14.62 4.00 -9.00
CA TYR A 63 13.26 4.54 -8.88
C TYR A 63 12.23 3.88 -9.81
N LYS A 64 12.67 3.28 -10.92
CA LYS A 64 11.75 2.53 -11.81
C LYS A 64 11.28 1.26 -11.11
N LYS A 65 12.20 0.51 -10.48
CA LYS A 65 11.85 -0.68 -9.69
C LYS A 65 10.98 -0.33 -8.47
N ILE A 66 11.27 0.80 -7.80
CA ILE A 66 10.40 1.32 -6.73
C ILE A 66 8.98 1.54 -7.25
N GLY A 67 8.84 2.21 -8.39
CA GLY A 67 7.53 2.45 -9.01
C GLY A 67 6.76 1.16 -9.31
N VAL A 68 7.44 0.11 -9.78
CA VAL A 68 6.82 -1.21 -10.02
C VAL A 68 6.28 -1.81 -8.72
N HIS A 69 7.08 -1.85 -7.65
CA HIS A 69 6.64 -2.39 -6.37
C HIS A 69 5.51 -1.56 -5.75
N LEU A 70 5.57 -0.23 -5.85
CA LEU A 70 4.49 0.64 -5.39
C LEU A 70 3.19 0.43 -6.17
N ASN A 71 3.27 0.24 -7.49
CA ASN A 71 2.08 -0.06 -8.31
C ASN A 71 1.43 -1.39 -7.91
N GLN A 72 2.24 -2.44 -7.72
CA GLN A 72 1.75 -3.73 -7.25
C GLN A 72 1.11 -3.63 -5.86
N PHE A 73 1.77 -2.91 -4.94
CA PHE A 73 1.27 -2.76 -3.58
C PHE A 73 0.01 -1.88 -3.51
N MET A 74 -0.10 -0.84 -4.35
CA MET A 74 -1.33 -0.08 -4.53
C MET A 74 -2.47 -0.97 -5.06
N GLY A 75 -2.18 -1.82 -6.05
CA GLY A 75 -3.15 -2.73 -6.63
C GLY A 75 -3.69 -3.72 -5.61
N SER A 76 -2.81 -4.42 -4.89
CA SER A 76 -3.19 -5.37 -3.85
C SER A 76 -3.89 -4.71 -2.66
N SER A 77 -3.48 -3.49 -2.30
CA SER A 77 -4.18 -2.71 -1.25
C SER A 77 -5.56 -2.27 -1.71
N SER A 78 -5.71 -1.92 -2.99
CA SER A 78 -7.00 -1.56 -3.57
C SER A 78 -7.95 -2.75 -3.57
N SER A 79 -7.49 -3.95 -3.96
CA SER A 79 -8.35 -5.14 -4.07
C SER A 79 -8.94 -5.63 -2.74
N ILE A 80 -8.33 -5.27 -1.60
CA ILE A 80 -8.82 -5.61 -0.26
C ILE A 80 -9.49 -4.41 0.44
N GLY A 81 -9.56 -3.24 -0.21
CA GLY A 81 -10.07 -2.02 0.38
C GLY A 81 -9.19 -1.40 1.47
N ALA A 82 -7.88 -1.67 1.48
CA ALA A 82 -6.91 -1.03 2.37
C ALA A 82 -6.57 0.40 1.93
N LYS A 83 -7.58 1.28 1.95
CA LYS A 83 -7.55 2.67 1.45
C LYS A 83 -6.35 3.46 1.92
N ARG A 84 -6.05 3.44 3.22
CA ARG A 84 -4.96 4.24 3.78
C ARG A 84 -3.59 3.81 3.24
N VAL A 85 -3.37 2.50 3.10
CA VAL A 85 -2.11 1.96 2.56
C VAL A 85 -1.96 2.34 1.10
N ARG A 86 -3.03 2.17 0.30
CA ARG A 86 -3.07 2.62 -1.10
C ARG A 86 -2.70 4.09 -1.23
N ASN A 87 -3.29 4.96 -0.42
CA ASN A 87 -3.04 6.40 -0.47
C ASN A 87 -1.59 6.76 -0.12
N VAL A 88 -1.01 6.12 0.89
CA VAL A 88 0.41 6.31 1.21
C VAL A 88 1.30 5.85 0.05
N CYS A 89 1.00 4.70 -0.57
CA CYS A 89 1.76 4.22 -1.72
C CYS A 89 1.63 5.16 -2.94
N LEU A 90 0.47 5.78 -3.14
CA LEU A 90 0.26 6.78 -4.19
C LEU A 90 1.15 8.01 -3.98
N VAL A 91 1.11 8.58 -2.77
CA VAL A 91 1.96 9.73 -2.42
C VAL A 91 3.44 9.38 -2.57
N PHE A 92 3.83 8.18 -2.11
CA PHE A 92 5.21 7.72 -2.23
C PHE A 92 5.64 7.55 -3.70
N ARG A 93 4.75 7.04 -4.56
CA ARG A 93 5.04 6.91 -5.99
C ARG A 93 5.28 8.28 -6.62
N THR A 94 4.42 9.26 -6.34
CA THR A 94 4.59 10.62 -6.85
C THR A 94 5.92 11.23 -6.39
N ALA A 95 6.31 11.04 -5.12
CA ALA A 95 7.60 11.51 -4.60
C ALA A 95 8.81 10.80 -5.27
N SER A 96 8.68 9.50 -5.54
CA SER A 96 9.71 8.70 -6.23
C SER A 96 9.90 9.17 -7.68
N GLU A 97 8.81 9.49 -8.38
CA GLU A 97 8.85 10.01 -9.75
C GLU A 97 9.49 11.41 -9.83
N GLN A 98 9.24 12.27 -8.84
CA GLN A 98 9.91 13.58 -8.72
C GLN A 98 11.41 13.43 -8.48
N SER A 99 11.80 12.52 -7.59
CA SER A 99 13.21 12.23 -7.28
C SER A 99 13.97 11.68 -8.49
N ASN A 100 13.30 10.85 -9.29
CA ASN A 100 13.86 10.32 -10.54
C ASN A 100 14.06 11.40 -11.62
N ARG A 101 13.22 12.43 -11.66
CA ARG A 101 13.32 13.54 -12.64
C ARG A 101 14.31 14.61 -12.21
N ALA A 102 14.50 14.79 -10.91
CA ALA A 102 15.26 15.90 -10.34
C ALA A 102 16.78 15.72 -10.40
N GLY A 103 17.31 14.61 -10.96
CA GLY A 103 18.75 14.38 -11.20
C GLY A 103 19.62 15.05 -10.15
N TRP A 104 19.59 14.53 -8.91
CA TRP A 104 20.02 15.18 -7.67
C TRP A 104 20.89 16.43 -7.85
N SER A 105 20.21 17.56 -7.98
CA SER A 105 20.83 18.86 -7.72
C SER A 105 19.90 19.65 -6.82
N SER A 106 20.17 19.49 -5.52
CA SER A 106 19.81 20.37 -4.41
C SER A 106 18.96 19.71 -3.33
N ARG A 107 19.55 19.71 -2.13
CA ARG A 107 19.10 19.16 -0.85
C ARG A 107 17.92 19.95 -0.26
N ARG A 108 16.80 20.09 -0.96
CA ARG A 108 15.63 20.79 -0.40
C ARG A 108 14.35 20.21 -0.94
N CYS A 109 13.79 19.22 -0.25
CA CYS A 109 12.35 18.94 -0.23
C CYS A 109 12.04 17.93 0.88
N TRP A 110 12.32 18.30 2.13
CA TRP A 110 11.54 17.81 3.26
C TRP A 110 11.18 19.03 4.10
N PRO A 111 9.93 19.50 4.13
CA PRO A 111 9.54 20.47 5.12
C PRO A 111 9.34 19.69 6.42
N VAL A 112 10.36 19.65 7.26
CA VAL A 112 10.14 19.61 8.72
C VAL A 112 10.18 21.06 9.19
N GLN A 113 9.05 21.76 9.04
CA GLN A 113 8.51 22.77 9.95
C GLN A 113 7.19 23.30 9.40
#